data_AF-A0A1F3NWU5-F1
#
_entry.id   AF-A0A1F3NWU5-F1
#
_cell.length_a   1.000
_cell.length_b   1.000
_cell.length_c   1.000
_cell.angle_alpha   90.00
_cell.angle_beta   90.00
_cell.angle_gamma   90.00
#
_symmetry.space_group_name_H-M   'P 1'
#
loop_
_entity.id
_entity.type
_entity.pdbx_description
1 polymer ?
#
loop_
_entity_poly.entity_id
_entity_poly.type
_entity_poly.pdbx_seq_one_letter_code
_entity_poly.pdbx_strand_id
1 'polypeptide(L)'
;MKNNFKIFNIVFFVTFGLFSIDAFSQREIRVADQMYKKRLLRRLDLREKANKPMFSEQRWITKVMLEAFTSGQLIAYRNDSLTSTQTQEEVDAVLSKQMAVAEDTLAQQLSDDSWGDDSTAAEAPTGPEKFFPKDLDQLELTEDIIFDKQHSRMYFNILSLTLIIPASKNEAGIDKPVCTFDYKELAAVFADKEKAEWYNRENDAMHLSLKDAFDLRLFSSFIIMISNAKAERLVDKYGGDERVAIRSADWVKQQLVEYEHHLWSL
;
A
#
# COMPACT_ATOMS: atom_id res chain seq x y z
N MET A 1 -2.35 -20.06 57.72
CA MET A 1 -0.97 -19.89 57.20
C MET A 1 -0.74 -20.92 56.11
N LYS A 2 -0.39 -20.47 54.88
CA LYS A 2 0.34 -21.19 53.80
C LYS A 2 -0.42 -22.39 53.18
N ASN A 3 -0.57 -22.59 51.86
CA ASN A 3 0.06 -22.06 50.65
C ASN A 3 -0.90 -22.33 49.47
N ASN A 4 -1.28 -21.32 48.69
CA ASN A 4 -1.90 -21.52 47.38
C ASN A 4 -0.78 -21.54 46.32
N PHE A 5 -0.46 -22.74 45.82
CA PHE A 5 0.52 -22.94 44.76
C PHE A 5 -0.12 -22.49 43.42
N LYS A 6 0.36 -21.37 42.88
CA LYS A 6 -0.01 -20.91 41.54
C LYS A 6 0.56 -21.90 40.51
N ILE A 7 -0.31 -22.47 39.70
CA ILE A 7 0.05 -23.26 38.51
C ILE A 7 0.58 -22.26 37.47
N PHE A 8 1.90 -22.17 37.35
CA PHE A 8 2.56 -21.44 36.27
C PHE A 8 2.50 -22.32 35.02
N ASN A 9 1.69 -21.89 34.04
CA ASN A 9 1.66 -22.50 32.72
C ASN A 9 2.95 -22.12 32.00
N ILE A 10 3.98 -22.95 32.16
CA ILE A 10 5.23 -22.85 31.40
C ILE A 10 4.96 -23.42 30.01
N VAL A 11 4.73 -22.52 29.04
CA VAL A 11 4.72 -22.88 27.63
C VAL A 11 6.14 -23.26 27.24
N PHE A 12 6.34 -24.56 27.07
CA PHE A 12 7.59 -25.16 26.62
C PHE A 12 7.78 -24.82 25.13
N PHE A 13 8.61 -23.80 24.83
CA PHE A 13 9.05 -23.52 23.48
C PHE A 13 9.98 -24.66 23.03
N VAL A 14 9.41 -25.66 22.36
CA VAL A 14 10.17 -26.66 21.62
C VAL A 14 10.90 -25.91 20.51
N THR A 15 12.23 -25.90 20.59
CA THR A 15 13.14 -25.50 19.51
C THR A 15 13.02 -26.50 18.36
N PHE A 16 11.93 -26.42 17.61
CA PHE A 16 11.86 -26.98 16.28
C PHE A 16 12.78 -26.14 15.40
N GLY A 17 13.71 -26.79 14.70
CA GLY A 17 14.60 -26.14 13.74
C GLY A 17 13.77 -25.27 12.79
N LEU A 18 13.84 -23.96 13.02
CA LEU A 18 13.16 -22.97 12.20
C LEU A 18 13.90 -22.98 10.85
N PHE A 19 13.43 -23.80 9.91
CA PHE A 19 13.52 -23.40 8.52
C PHE A 19 12.89 -22.01 8.50
N SER A 20 13.73 -20.98 8.34
CA SER A 20 13.35 -19.58 8.46
C SER A 20 12.39 -19.22 7.34
N ILE A 21 11.12 -19.61 7.46
CA ILE A 21 10.06 -19.23 6.55
C ILE A 21 9.88 -17.72 6.74
N ASP A 22 9.92 -16.97 5.64
CA ASP A 22 9.66 -15.53 5.65
C ASP A 22 8.22 -15.28 6.14
N ALA A 23 8.08 -14.77 7.37
CA ALA A 23 6.79 -14.65 8.07
C ALA A 23 5.74 -13.80 7.34
N PHE A 24 6.16 -12.97 6.39
CA PHE A 24 5.30 -12.05 5.63
C PHE A 24 5.04 -12.48 4.18
N SER A 25 5.62 -13.59 3.71
CA SER A 25 5.43 -14.08 2.33
C SER A 25 4.17 -14.92 2.18
N GLN A 26 3.29 -14.61 1.20
CA GLN A 26 2.10 -15.42 0.90
C GLN A 26 2.47 -16.79 0.33
N ARG A 27 3.56 -16.83 -0.45
CA ARG A 27 4.13 -18.07 -0.99
C ARG A 27 5.37 -18.43 -0.19
N GLU A 28 5.26 -19.48 0.61
CA GLU A 28 6.36 -19.94 1.45
C GLU A 28 7.37 -20.70 0.60
N ILE A 29 8.50 -20.05 0.30
CA ILE A 29 9.65 -20.68 -0.35
C ILE A 29 10.72 -20.86 0.73
N ARG A 30 11.25 -22.08 0.86
CA ARG A 30 12.33 -22.36 1.81
C ARG A 30 13.57 -21.56 1.42
N VAL A 31 14.24 -20.95 2.39
CA VAL A 31 15.46 -20.14 2.15
C VAL A 31 16.52 -20.92 1.37
N ALA A 32 16.63 -22.24 1.60
CA ALA A 32 17.60 -23.10 0.89
C ALA A 32 17.30 -23.25 -0.61
N ASP A 33 16.04 -23.11 -1.01
CA ASP A 33 15.59 -23.20 -2.40
C ASP A 33 15.58 -21.83 -3.10
N GLN A 34 15.75 -20.74 -2.35
CA GLN A 34 15.88 -19.38 -2.89
C GLN A 34 17.31 -19.18 -3.43
N MET A 35 17.47 -19.23 -4.75
CA MET A 35 18.77 -18.99 -5.40
C MET A 35 19.08 -17.50 -5.53
N TYR A 36 18.06 -16.68 -5.73
CA TYR A 36 18.20 -15.24 -5.85
C TYR A 36 16.98 -14.54 -5.27
N LYS A 37 17.20 -13.45 -4.52
CA LYS A 37 16.15 -12.62 -3.94
C LYS A 37 16.50 -11.15 -4.13
N LYS A 38 15.57 -10.36 -4.66
CA LYS A 38 15.65 -8.89 -4.67
C LYS A 38 14.34 -8.27 -4.25
N ARG A 39 14.41 -7.30 -3.34
CA ARG A 39 13.28 -6.46 -2.96
C ARG A 39 13.12 -5.28 -3.92
N LEU A 40 11.90 -5.03 -4.35
CA LEU A 40 11.50 -3.87 -5.13
C LEU A 40 10.41 -3.08 -4.42
N LEU A 41 10.46 -1.77 -4.57
CA LEU A 41 9.35 -0.88 -4.28
C LEU A 41 8.77 -0.42 -5.62
N ARG A 42 7.47 -0.61 -5.79
CA ARG A 42 6.71 -0.14 -6.95
C ARG A 42 5.67 0.86 -6.51
N ARG A 43 5.34 1.82 -7.35
CA ARG A 43 4.14 2.64 -7.17
C ARG A 43 3.13 2.33 -8.26
N LEU A 44 1.89 2.27 -7.81
CA LEU A 44 0.71 1.91 -8.54
C LEU A 44 -0.20 3.14 -8.52
N ASP A 45 -0.40 3.73 -9.69
CA ASP A 45 -1.32 4.85 -9.88
C ASP A 45 -2.68 4.31 -10.34
N LEU A 46 -3.72 4.56 -9.55
CA LEU A 46 -5.08 4.07 -9.79
C LEU A 46 -5.78 4.80 -10.95
N ARG A 47 -5.23 5.93 -11.41
CA ARG A 47 -5.76 6.70 -12.56
C ARG A 47 -5.43 6.04 -13.89
N GLU A 48 -4.41 5.19 -13.93
CA GLU A 48 -4.00 4.49 -15.15
C GLU A 48 -5.11 3.59 -15.69
N LYS A 49 -5.26 3.53 -17.02
CA LYS A 49 -6.30 2.73 -17.69
C LYS A 49 -6.30 1.26 -17.27
N ALA A 50 -5.12 0.69 -17.03
CA ALA A 50 -4.97 -0.69 -16.58
C ALA A 50 -5.49 -0.92 -15.15
N ASN A 51 -5.43 0.10 -14.29
CA ASN A 51 -5.78 0.00 -12.87
C ASN A 51 -7.21 0.46 -12.55
N LYS A 52 -7.89 1.13 -13.49
CA LYS A 52 -9.31 1.52 -13.37
C LYS A 52 -10.24 0.39 -12.89
N PRO A 53 -10.10 -0.88 -13.34
CA PRO A 53 -10.85 -2.01 -12.80
C PRO A 53 -10.80 -2.20 -11.27
N MET A 54 -9.69 -1.82 -10.62
CA MET A 54 -9.52 -1.86 -9.15
C MET A 54 -10.09 -0.63 -8.44
N PHE A 55 -10.44 0.39 -9.21
CA PHE A 55 -10.95 1.69 -8.76
C PHE A 55 -12.29 1.99 -9.41
N SER A 56 -13.19 1.00 -9.37
CA SER A 56 -14.56 1.17 -9.86
C SER A 56 -15.35 2.12 -8.96
N GLU A 57 -16.36 2.78 -9.52
CA GLU A 57 -17.21 3.70 -8.79
C GLU A 57 -17.88 2.96 -7.61
N GLN A 58 -17.82 3.55 -6.41
CA GLN A 58 -18.34 3.01 -5.14
C GLN A 58 -17.55 1.85 -4.50
N ARG A 59 -16.62 1.21 -5.23
CA ARG A 59 -15.78 0.09 -4.77
C ARG A 59 -14.28 0.41 -4.95
N TRP A 60 -13.84 1.50 -4.35
CA TRP A 60 -12.43 1.88 -4.36
C TRP A 60 -11.62 0.97 -3.43
N ILE A 61 -10.49 0.44 -3.92
CA ILE A 61 -9.55 -0.35 -3.10
C ILE A 61 -9.18 0.37 -1.80
N THR A 62 -9.00 1.69 -1.85
CA THR A 62 -8.66 2.53 -0.70
C THR A 62 -9.78 2.59 0.34
N LYS A 63 -11.04 2.62 -0.10
CA LYS A 63 -12.21 2.55 0.79
C LYS A 63 -12.25 1.22 1.51
N VAL A 64 -12.06 0.12 0.78
CA VAL A 64 -12.04 -1.23 1.36
C VAL A 64 -10.96 -1.35 2.42
N MET A 65 -9.74 -0.85 2.15
CA MET A 65 -8.65 -0.84 3.13
C MET A 65 -8.99 -0.02 4.39
N LEU A 66 -9.52 1.20 4.22
CA LEU A 66 -9.85 2.08 5.36
C LEU A 66 -11.03 1.56 6.19
N GLU A 67 -12.05 0.99 5.56
CA GLU A 67 -13.17 0.34 6.26
C GLU A 67 -12.71 -0.91 7.01
N ALA A 68 -11.86 -1.73 6.39
CA ALA A 68 -11.30 -2.92 7.03
C ALA A 68 -10.41 -2.55 8.22
N PHE A 69 -9.64 -1.47 8.12
CA PHE A 69 -8.88 -0.90 9.25
C PHE A 69 -9.80 -0.38 10.37
N THR A 70 -10.83 0.39 10.02
CA THR A 70 -11.82 0.92 11.00
C THR A 70 -12.58 -0.19 11.71
N SER A 71 -12.83 -1.31 11.01
CA SER A 71 -13.48 -2.50 11.60
C SER A 71 -12.54 -3.32 12.49
N GLY A 72 -11.24 -3.00 12.53
CA GLY A 72 -10.23 -3.73 13.32
C GLY A 72 -9.77 -5.05 12.69
N GLN A 73 -10.07 -5.28 11.40
CA GLN A 73 -9.62 -6.48 10.67
C GLN A 73 -8.19 -6.38 10.15
N LEU A 74 -7.67 -5.16 10.00
CA LEU A 74 -6.32 -4.87 9.51
C LEU A 74 -5.54 -4.10 10.55
N ILE A 75 -4.25 -4.42 10.68
CA ILE A 75 -3.31 -3.64 11.49
C ILE A 75 -2.56 -2.68 10.56
N ALA A 76 -2.57 -1.39 10.90
CA ALA A 76 -1.79 -0.38 10.19
C ALA A 76 -0.38 -0.26 10.79
N TYR A 77 0.62 -0.16 9.92
CA TYR A 77 2.02 0.04 10.27
C TYR A 77 2.53 1.39 9.75
N ARG A 78 3.46 1.97 10.49
CA ARG A 78 4.07 3.27 10.16
C ARG A 78 5.06 3.17 9.00
N ASN A 79 5.77 2.05 8.91
CA ASN A 79 6.87 1.84 7.98
C ASN A 79 6.77 0.45 7.35
N ASP A 80 7.44 0.28 6.21
CA ASP A 80 7.59 -1.00 5.49
C ASP A 80 8.27 -2.11 6.31
N SER A 81 8.97 -1.76 7.40
CA SER A 81 9.55 -2.77 8.30
C SER A 81 8.51 -3.50 9.18
N LEU A 82 7.24 -3.08 9.17
CA LEU A 82 6.12 -3.74 9.86
C LEU A 82 6.32 -3.94 11.38
N THR A 83 7.20 -3.14 12.00
CA THR A 83 7.53 -3.25 13.43
C THR A 83 6.79 -2.24 14.30
N SER A 84 6.33 -1.13 13.72
CA SER A 84 5.67 -0.05 14.45
C SER A 84 4.21 0.06 14.02
N THR A 85 3.31 -0.41 14.87
CA THR A 85 1.86 -0.30 14.68
C THR A 85 1.40 1.14 14.89
N GLN A 86 0.42 1.59 14.12
CA GLN A 86 -0.25 2.88 14.28
C GLN A 86 -1.65 2.69 14.87
N THR A 87 -2.08 3.64 15.70
CA THR A 87 -3.46 3.68 16.19
C THR A 87 -4.37 4.36 15.18
N GLN A 88 -5.68 4.12 15.29
CA GLN A 88 -6.68 4.71 14.41
C GLN A 88 -6.65 6.25 14.45
N GLU A 89 -6.39 6.83 15.63
CA GLU A 89 -6.29 8.28 15.81
C GLU A 89 -5.10 8.88 15.06
N GLU A 90 -3.95 8.20 15.03
CA GLU A 90 -2.78 8.65 14.28
C GLU A 90 -3.02 8.63 12.77
N VAL A 91 -3.68 7.57 12.28
CA VAL A 91 -4.04 7.43 10.87
C VAL A 91 -5.05 8.52 10.49
N ASP A 92 -6.08 8.72 11.30
CA ASP A 92 -7.07 9.78 11.10
C ASP A 92 -6.46 11.19 11.16
N ALA A 93 -5.45 11.41 11.99
CA ALA A 93 -4.70 12.68 12.04
C ALA A 93 -3.80 12.91 10.82
N VAL A 94 -3.37 11.84 10.14
CA VAL A 94 -2.64 11.95 8.86
C VAL A 94 -3.61 12.11 7.68
N LEU A 95 -4.79 11.48 7.75
CA LEU A 95 -5.87 11.57 6.75
C LEU A 95 -6.74 12.83 6.88
N SER A 96 -6.76 13.50 8.02
CA SER A 96 -7.34 14.83 8.08
C SER A 96 -6.53 15.71 7.14
N LYS A 97 -7.22 16.39 6.20
CA LYS A 97 -6.57 17.45 5.45
C LYS A 97 -5.99 18.38 6.50
N GLN A 98 -4.68 18.59 6.47
CA GLN A 98 -4.03 19.60 7.32
C GLN A 98 -4.43 20.99 6.83
N MET A 99 -5.73 21.31 6.82
CA MET A 99 -6.24 22.66 6.76
C MET A 99 -6.20 23.20 8.18
N ALA A 100 -5.03 23.68 8.59
CA ALA A 100 -4.86 24.39 9.86
C ALA A 100 -3.97 25.64 9.71
N VAL A 101 -3.69 26.11 8.48
CA VAL A 101 -2.87 27.32 8.26
C VAL A 101 -3.48 28.30 7.24
N ALA A 102 -4.62 28.01 6.62
CA ALA A 102 -5.23 28.87 5.61
C ALA A 102 -6.55 29.56 6.03
N GLU A 103 -6.96 29.45 7.30
CA GLU A 103 -8.16 30.16 7.79
C GLU A 103 -7.86 31.58 8.29
N ASP A 104 -6.61 31.88 8.70
CA ASP A 104 -6.25 33.19 9.27
C ASP A 104 -6.09 34.29 8.20
N THR A 105 -5.92 33.92 6.92
CA THR A 105 -5.84 34.89 5.81
C THR A 105 -7.16 35.05 5.05
N LEU A 106 -8.06 34.06 5.09
CA LEU A 106 -9.39 34.15 4.46
C LEU A 106 -10.40 34.89 5.36
N ALA A 107 -10.28 34.77 6.68
CA ALA A 107 -11.13 35.48 7.64
C ALA A 107 -10.90 37.01 7.64
N GLN A 108 -9.75 37.49 7.16
CA GLN A 108 -9.42 38.91 7.10
C GLN A 108 -9.88 39.59 5.78
N GLN A 109 -10.40 38.83 4.82
CA GLN A 109 -10.91 39.34 3.54
C GLN A 109 -12.45 39.34 3.45
N LEU A 110 -13.16 38.85 4.47
CA LEU A 110 -14.63 38.81 4.51
C LEU A 110 -15.27 39.82 5.49
N SER A 111 -14.52 40.84 5.93
CA SER A 111 -15.05 41.91 6.77
C SER A 111 -15.33 43.21 6.01
N ASP A 112 -15.83 43.12 4.78
CA ASP A 112 -16.39 44.26 4.06
C ASP A 112 -17.47 43.80 3.07
N ASP A 113 -18.66 44.39 3.20
CA ASP A 113 -19.82 44.30 2.29
C ASP A 113 -20.55 42.95 2.09
N SER A 114 -21.61 42.71 2.86
CA SER A 114 -22.92 42.43 2.24
C SER A 114 -24.09 42.51 3.23
N TRP A 115 -24.96 43.50 3.01
CA TRP A 115 -26.23 43.71 3.69
C TRP A 115 -27.34 43.04 2.86
N GLY A 116 -27.92 41.92 3.31
CA GLY A 116 -29.02 41.27 2.60
C GLY A 116 -29.40 39.89 3.11
N ASP A 117 -30.54 39.83 3.78
CA ASP A 117 -31.31 38.68 4.25
C ASP A 117 -31.81 37.79 3.09
N ASP A 118 -31.52 36.48 3.10
CA ASP A 118 -32.54 35.40 2.98
C ASP A 118 -31.92 34.01 3.18
N SER A 119 -32.71 33.17 3.83
CA SER A 119 -32.57 31.78 4.24
C SER A 119 -31.99 30.76 3.24
N THR A 120 -31.02 29.97 3.71
CA THR A 120 -31.00 28.49 3.71
C THR A 120 -29.67 28.02 4.28
N ALA A 121 -29.66 27.71 5.58
CA ALA A 121 -28.54 27.06 6.24
C ALA A 121 -28.37 25.65 5.68
N ALA A 122 -27.56 25.52 4.63
CA ALA A 122 -26.95 24.24 4.29
C ALA A 122 -25.97 23.93 5.43
N GLU A 123 -26.30 22.93 6.24
CA GLU A 123 -25.39 22.35 7.22
C GLU A 123 -24.13 21.88 6.49
N ALA A 124 -23.09 22.71 6.56
CA ALA A 124 -21.73 22.27 6.30
C ALA A 124 -21.42 21.15 7.29
N PRO A 125 -20.94 19.97 6.84
CA PRO A 125 -20.49 18.95 7.77
C PRO A 125 -19.26 19.46 8.51
N THR A 126 -19.48 20.02 9.70
CA THR A 126 -18.46 20.43 10.65
C THR A 126 -17.78 19.18 11.22
N GLY A 127 -16.81 18.68 10.47
CA GLY A 127 -15.80 17.72 10.90
C GLY A 127 -14.50 18.07 10.19
N PRO A 128 -13.33 17.68 10.73
CA PRO A 128 -12.07 17.88 10.00
C PRO A 128 -12.25 17.25 8.61
N GLU A 129 -12.04 18.03 7.55
CA GLU A 129 -12.20 17.52 6.19
C GLU A 129 -11.25 16.34 6.00
N LYS A 130 -11.76 15.10 6.10
CA LYS A 130 -10.98 13.90 5.88
C LYS A 130 -10.76 13.74 4.39
N PHE A 131 -9.57 13.28 3.97
CA PHE A 131 -9.37 12.87 2.58
C PHE A 131 -10.43 11.82 2.21
N PHE A 132 -11.15 12.06 1.12
CA PHE A 132 -12.06 11.05 0.62
C PHE A 132 -11.24 9.84 0.14
N PRO A 133 -11.73 8.60 0.27
CA PRO A 133 -11.05 7.43 -0.29
C PRO A 133 -10.82 7.56 -1.80
N LYS A 134 -11.72 8.28 -2.50
CA LYS A 134 -11.58 8.65 -3.92
C LYS A 134 -10.34 9.52 -4.17
N ASP A 135 -9.86 10.23 -3.16
CA ASP A 135 -8.77 11.16 -3.34
C ASP A 135 -7.38 10.53 -3.27
N LEU A 136 -7.30 9.31 -2.74
CA LEU A 136 -6.07 8.55 -2.58
C LEU A 136 -5.83 7.71 -3.82
N ASP A 137 -5.14 8.31 -4.79
CA ASP A 137 -4.96 7.74 -6.12
C ASP A 137 -3.64 6.95 -6.26
N GLN A 138 -2.75 7.00 -5.27
CA GLN A 138 -1.41 6.40 -5.33
C GLN A 138 -1.21 5.37 -4.21
N LEU A 139 -0.69 4.19 -4.60
CA LEU A 139 -0.30 3.12 -3.69
C LEU A 139 1.16 2.75 -3.94
N GLU A 140 1.92 2.51 -2.89
CA GLU A 140 3.23 1.89 -2.96
C GLU A 140 3.12 0.40 -2.60
N LEU A 141 3.76 -0.46 -3.38
CA LEU A 141 3.75 -1.91 -3.24
C LEU A 141 5.19 -2.37 -3.05
N THR A 142 5.46 -3.05 -1.94
CA THR A 142 6.74 -3.74 -1.75
C THR A 142 6.61 -5.19 -2.13
N GLU A 143 7.55 -5.66 -2.93
CA GLU A 143 7.59 -7.05 -3.36
C GLU A 143 9.01 -7.60 -3.35
N ASP A 144 9.10 -8.89 -3.09
CA ASP A 144 10.32 -9.66 -3.24
C ASP A 144 10.20 -10.50 -4.51
N ILE A 145 11.16 -10.29 -5.42
CA ILE A 145 11.41 -11.15 -6.56
C ILE A 145 12.29 -12.29 -6.09
N ILE A 146 11.81 -13.52 -6.21
CA ILE A 146 12.50 -14.72 -5.76
C ILE A 146 12.64 -15.67 -6.95
N PHE A 147 13.87 -16.09 -7.23
CA PHE A 147 14.13 -17.19 -8.15
C PHE A 147 14.19 -18.50 -7.36
N ASP A 148 13.22 -19.37 -7.61
CA ASP A 148 13.19 -20.71 -7.02
C ASP A 148 14.06 -21.67 -7.83
N LYS A 149 15.00 -22.32 -7.15
CA LYS A 149 15.90 -23.31 -7.73
C LYS A 149 15.16 -24.58 -8.18
N GLN A 150 14.12 -25.02 -7.46
CA GLN A 150 13.46 -26.29 -7.75
C GLN A 150 12.58 -26.22 -9.00
N HIS A 151 11.86 -25.12 -9.16
CA HIS A 151 10.95 -24.93 -10.28
C HIS A 151 11.53 -24.08 -11.43
N SER A 152 12.75 -23.54 -11.28
CA SER A 152 13.42 -22.67 -12.25
C SER A 152 12.51 -21.53 -12.74
N ARG A 153 11.73 -20.96 -11.81
CA ARG A 153 10.75 -19.90 -12.09
C ARG A 153 10.97 -18.70 -11.20
N MET A 154 10.71 -17.52 -11.75
CA MET A 154 10.67 -16.28 -11.00
C MET A 154 9.29 -16.11 -10.35
N TYR A 155 9.28 -16.00 -9.03
CA TYR A 155 8.10 -15.66 -8.26
C TYR A 155 8.17 -14.20 -7.81
N PHE A 156 7.03 -13.54 -7.90
CA PHE A 156 6.82 -12.22 -7.33
C PHE A 156 5.94 -12.41 -6.10
N ASN A 157 6.50 -12.14 -4.92
CA ASN A 157 5.76 -12.17 -3.69
C ASN A 157 5.56 -10.75 -3.19
N ILE A 158 4.31 -10.36 -2.99
CA ILE A 158 3.94 -9.05 -2.44
C ILE A 158 4.04 -9.14 -0.92
N LEU A 159 4.70 -8.17 -0.29
CA LEU A 159 4.89 -8.13 1.17
C LEU A 159 3.93 -7.14 1.82
N SER A 160 3.99 -5.87 1.41
CA SER A 160 3.18 -4.81 2.00
C SER A 160 2.62 -3.85 0.95
N LEU A 161 1.51 -3.20 1.31
CA LEU A 161 0.89 -2.12 0.53
C LEU A 161 0.82 -0.86 1.38
N THR A 162 1.43 0.22 0.91
CA THR A 162 1.46 1.54 1.55
C THR A 162 0.51 2.49 0.82
N LEU A 163 -0.37 3.13 1.59
CA LEU A 163 -1.27 4.17 1.09
C LEU A 163 -0.57 5.52 1.09
N ILE A 164 -0.66 6.28 -0.01
CA ILE A 164 0.00 7.56 -0.17
C ILE A 164 -1.01 8.65 -0.53
N ILE A 165 -0.86 9.81 0.12
CA ILE A 165 -1.55 11.03 -0.30
C ILE A 165 -0.69 11.66 -1.42
N PRO A 166 -1.22 11.78 -2.64
CA PRO A 166 -0.46 12.34 -3.76
C PRO A 166 -0.17 13.84 -3.54
N ALA A 167 1.00 14.28 -3.96
CA ALA A 167 1.42 15.68 -3.90
C ALA A 167 0.42 16.67 -4.51
N SER A 168 -0.37 16.29 -5.52
CA SER A 168 -1.38 17.17 -6.14
C SER A 168 -2.52 17.57 -5.19
N LYS A 169 -2.74 16.83 -4.11
CA LYS A 169 -3.81 17.08 -3.13
C LYS A 169 -3.26 17.52 -1.77
N ASN A 170 -1.94 17.61 -1.66
CA ASN A 170 -1.26 18.07 -0.47
C ASN A 170 -0.61 19.43 -0.77
N GLU A 171 -0.92 20.45 0.03
CA GLU A 171 -0.31 21.78 -0.11
C GLU A 171 1.22 21.75 0.03
N ALA A 172 1.75 20.74 0.72
CA ALA A 172 3.19 20.56 0.89
C ALA A 172 3.93 20.15 -0.41
N GLY A 173 3.21 19.79 -1.48
CA GLY A 173 3.81 19.37 -2.75
C GLY A 173 4.69 18.11 -2.67
N ILE A 174 4.62 17.37 -1.56
CA ILE A 174 5.40 16.16 -1.27
C ILE A 174 4.45 15.00 -1.00
N ASP A 175 4.79 13.84 -1.55
CA ASP A 175 4.10 12.57 -1.29
C ASP A 175 4.24 12.18 0.18
N LYS A 176 3.11 12.08 0.88
CA LYS A 176 3.08 11.69 2.30
C LYS A 176 2.57 10.25 2.44
N PRO A 177 3.38 9.31 2.95
CA PRO A 177 2.88 7.97 3.27
C PRO A 177 1.94 8.05 4.48
N VAL A 178 0.79 7.39 4.37
CA VAL A 178 -0.26 7.39 5.39
C VAL A 178 -0.04 6.22 6.34
N CYS A 179 -0.21 5.01 5.81
CA CYS A 179 -0.12 3.76 6.53
C CYS A 179 0.34 2.66 5.57
N THR A 180 1.03 1.68 6.14
CA THR A 180 1.46 0.46 5.47
C THR A 180 0.68 -0.70 6.03
N PHE A 181 0.25 -1.62 5.17
CA PHE A 181 -0.52 -2.80 5.53
C PHE A 181 0.18 -4.05 5.06
N ASP A 182 0.04 -5.12 5.84
CA ASP A 182 0.54 -6.44 5.48
C ASP A 182 -0.32 -7.06 4.40
N TYR A 183 0.32 -7.52 3.32
CA TYR A 183 -0.41 -8.11 2.21
C TYR A 183 -1.12 -9.42 2.62
N LYS A 184 -0.63 -10.15 3.63
CA LYS A 184 -1.30 -11.36 4.14
C LYS A 184 -2.68 -11.08 4.72
N GLU A 185 -2.78 -10.06 5.57
CA GLU A 185 -4.05 -9.65 6.18
C GLU A 185 -4.97 -9.01 5.12
N LEU A 186 -4.40 -8.18 4.24
CA LEU A 186 -5.13 -7.61 3.12
C LEU A 186 -5.68 -8.66 2.17
N ALA A 187 -4.93 -9.72 1.86
CA ALA A 187 -5.39 -10.79 0.99
C ALA A 187 -6.60 -11.51 1.57
N ALA A 188 -6.74 -11.60 2.90
CA ALA A 188 -7.93 -12.16 3.54
C ALA A 188 -9.15 -11.23 3.34
N VAL A 189 -8.96 -9.92 3.51
CA VAL A 189 -10.02 -8.92 3.26
C VAL A 189 -10.41 -8.86 1.78
N PHE A 190 -9.43 -8.97 0.88
CA PHE A 190 -9.63 -8.91 -0.57
C PHE A 190 -10.19 -10.19 -1.17
N ALA A 191 -10.25 -11.29 -0.40
CA ALA A 191 -10.93 -12.50 -0.81
C ALA A 191 -12.46 -12.32 -0.79
N ASP A 192 -12.98 -11.40 0.02
CA ASP A 192 -14.41 -11.11 0.12
C ASP A 192 -14.89 -10.33 -1.11
N LYS A 193 -15.45 -11.09 -2.08
CA LYS A 193 -15.92 -10.57 -3.38
C LYS A 193 -16.95 -9.45 -3.28
N GLU A 194 -17.79 -9.45 -2.24
CA GLU A 194 -18.88 -8.47 -2.11
C GLU A 194 -18.36 -7.05 -1.86
N LYS A 195 -17.24 -6.95 -1.14
CA LYS A 195 -16.59 -5.68 -0.78
C LYS A 195 -15.50 -5.30 -1.77
N ALA A 196 -14.72 -6.29 -2.23
CA ALA A 196 -13.53 -6.08 -3.03
C ALA A 196 -13.60 -6.87 -4.34
N GLU A 197 -14.35 -6.35 -5.31
CA GLU A 197 -14.37 -6.90 -6.67
C GLU A 197 -13.40 -6.14 -7.58
N TRP A 198 -12.79 -6.88 -8.50
CA TRP A 198 -12.10 -6.35 -9.66
C TRP A 198 -13.06 -6.37 -10.84
N TYR A 199 -13.38 -5.18 -11.35
CA TYR A 199 -14.37 -5.04 -12.41
C TYR A 199 -13.78 -5.35 -13.78
N ASN A 200 -14.27 -6.44 -14.40
CA ASN A 200 -13.85 -6.81 -15.73
C ASN A 200 -14.55 -5.97 -16.80
N ARG A 201 -13.82 -5.04 -17.43
CA ARG A 201 -14.34 -4.13 -18.46
C ARG A 201 -14.87 -4.84 -19.71
N GLU A 202 -14.40 -6.04 -20.02
CA GLU A 202 -14.77 -6.76 -21.25
C GLU A 202 -15.89 -7.80 -21.00
N ASN A 203 -16.16 -8.17 -19.75
CA ASN A 203 -17.20 -9.16 -19.42
C ASN A 203 -17.86 -8.86 -18.06
N ASP A 204 -19.07 -8.32 -18.11
CA ASP A 204 -19.87 -7.98 -16.93
C ASP A 204 -20.37 -9.20 -16.15
N ALA A 205 -20.40 -10.39 -16.77
CA ALA A 205 -20.89 -11.59 -16.11
C ALA A 205 -19.86 -12.23 -15.17
N MET A 206 -18.57 -11.91 -15.32
CA MET A 206 -17.50 -12.48 -14.51
C MET A 206 -16.58 -11.38 -13.97
N HIS A 207 -16.88 -10.96 -12.74
CA HIS A 207 -15.98 -10.16 -11.91
C HIS A 207 -15.06 -11.07 -11.10
N LEU A 208 -13.84 -10.61 -10.88
CA LEU A 208 -12.83 -11.34 -10.13
C LEU A 208 -12.74 -10.76 -8.71
N SER A 209 -12.22 -11.51 -7.73
CA SER A 209 -11.87 -10.91 -6.44
C SER A 209 -10.62 -10.03 -6.61
N LEU A 210 -10.51 -8.99 -5.80
CA LEU A 210 -9.33 -8.12 -5.84
C LEU A 210 -8.05 -8.89 -5.47
N LYS A 211 -8.15 -9.86 -4.54
CA LYS A 211 -7.06 -10.78 -4.21
C LYS A 211 -6.58 -11.53 -5.46
N ASP A 212 -7.49 -12.18 -6.17
CA ASP A 212 -7.12 -12.97 -7.36
C ASP A 212 -6.57 -12.05 -8.48
N ALA A 213 -7.02 -10.80 -8.57
CA ALA A 213 -6.49 -9.83 -9.51
C ALA A 213 -5.03 -9.44 -9.19
N PHE A 214 -4.67 -9.31 -7.92
CA PHE A 214 -3.27 -9.13 -7.51
C PHE A 214 -2.43 -10.39 -7.72
N ASP A 215 -2.98 -11.58 -7.44
CA ASP A 215 -2.30 -12.86 -7.67
C ASP A 215 -2.02 -13.12 -9.16
N LEU A 216 -2.93 -12.73 -10.05
CA LEU A 216 -2.76 -12.73 -11.51
C LEU A 216 -1.97 -11.53 -12.04
N ARG A 217 -1.66 -10.56 -11.18
CA ARG A 217 -0.92 -9.34 -11.50
C ARG A 217 -1.60 -8.51 -12.60
N LEU A 218 -2.92 -8.36 -12.51
CA LEU A 218 -3.73 -7.51 -13.40
C LEU A 218 -3.63 -6.03 -13.00
N PHE A 219 -2.40 -5.53 -12.89
CA PHE A 219 -2.12 -4.14 -12.56
C PHE A 219 -0.87 -3.62 -13.29
N SER A 220 -0.87 -2.32 -13.53
CA SER A 220 0.28 -1.55 -14.02
C SER A 220 0.92 -0.79 -12.87
N SER A 221 2.24 -0.76 -12.86
CA SER A 221 3.02 -0.12 -11.79
C SER A 221 4.41 0.25 -12.28
N PHE A 222 4.99 1.29 -11.71
CA PHE A 222 6.35 1.74 -11.99
C PHE A 222 7.29 1.40 -10.83
N ILE A 223 8.54 1.06 -11.15
CA ILE A 223 9.55 0.72 -10.13
C ILE A 223 10.16 2.02 -9.59
N ILE A 224 10.10 2.22 -8.28
CA ILE A 224 10.71 3.38 -7.60
C ILE A 224 12.02 3.03 -6.94
N MET A 225 12.14 1.80 -6.42
CA MET A 225 13.35 1.38 -5.73
C MET A 225 13.67 -0.07 -6.06
N ILE A 226 14.97 -0.34 -6.15
CA ILE A 226 15.53 -1.68 -6.05
C ILE A 226 16.36 -1.72 -4.79
N SER A 227 16.32 -2.83 -4.07
CA SER A 227 17.23 -3.09 -2.96
C SER A 227 18.68 -2.75 -3.34
N ASN A 228 19.21 -1.72 -2.67
CA ASN A 228 20.56 -1.21 -2.79
C ASN A 228 21.11 -0.93 -1.39
N ALA A 229 22.43 -0.81 -1.26
CA ALA A 229 23.09 -0.65 0.05
C ALA A 229 22.68 0.62 0.80
N LYS A 230 22.21 1.65 0.09
CA LYS A 230 21.83 2.96 0.67
C LYS A 230 20.32 3.19 0.78
N ALA A 231 19.48 2.23 0.38
CA ALA A 231 18.02 2.38 0.27
C ALA A 231 17.58 3.63 -0.55
N GLU A 232 18.38 4.06 -1.52
CA GLU A 232 18.10 5.23 -2.36
C GLU A 232 17.05 4.90 -3.43
N ARG A 233 16.08 5.79 -3.66
CA ARG A 233 15.12 5.67 -4.76
C ARG A 233 15.84 5.87 -6.11
N LEU A 234 15.24 5.35 -7.18
CA LEU A 234 15.71 5.49 -8.56
C LEU A 234 15.89 6.96 -8.94
N VAL A 235 14.96 7.83 -8.53
CA VAL A 235 15.02 9.27 -8.74
C VAL A 235 16.35 9.84 -8.22
N ASP A 236 16.69 9.56 -6.96
CA ASP A 236 17.90 10.08 -6.31
C ASP A 236 19.16 9.50 -6.93
N LYS A 237 19.13 8.20 -7.29
CA LYS A 237 20.26 7.52 -7.91
C LYS A 237 20.63 8.07 -9.28
N TYR A 238 19.65 8.49 -10.08
CA TYR A 238 19.85 8.91 -11.48
C TYR A 238 19.73 10.42 -11.72
N GLY A 239 19.66 11.25 -10.67
CA GLY A 239 19.82 12.69 -10.78
C GLY A 239 18.55 13.54 -10.64
N GLY A 240 17.54 13.07 -9.91
CA GLY A 240 16.42 13.89 -9.42
C GLY A 240 15.31 14.22 -10.44
N ASP A 241 15.59 14.13 -11.74
CA ASP A 241 14.60 14.45 -12.77
C ASP A 241 13.55 13.34 -12.96
N GLU A 242 12.27 13.71 -12.95
CA GLU A 242 11.15 12.76 -13.11
C GLU A 242 11.19 11.99 -14.43
N ARG A 243 11.56 12.65 -15.53
CA ARG A 243 11.70 11.98 -16.85
C ARG A 243 12.82 10.94 -16.85
N VAL A 244 13.89 11.21 -16.12
CA VAL A 244 15.01 10.27 -15.96
C VAL A 244 14.60 9.13 -15.05
N ALA A 245 13.76 9.39 -14.03
CA ALA A 245 13.19 8.36 -13.19
C ALA A 245 12.34 7.36 -13.98
N ILE A 246 11.47 7.83 -14.87
CA ILE A 246 10.66 6.93 -15.72
C ILE A 246 11.56 6.09 -16.64
N ARG A 247 12.52 6.72 -17.33
CA ARG A 247 13.46 5.99 -18.20
C ARG A 247 14.31 4.98 -17.43
N SER A 248 14.75 5.34 -16.23
CA SER A 248 15.55 4.44 -15.39
C SER A 248 14.70 3.29 -14.85
N ALA A 249 13.42 3.50 -14.54
CA ALA A 249 12.50 2.42 -14.17
C ALA A 249 12.31 1.41 -15.32
N ASP A 250 12.14 1.88 -16.55
CA ASP A 250 12.07 1.01 -17.75
C ASP A 250 13.37 0.26 -17.99
N TRP A 251 14.52 0.95 -17.87
CA TRP A 251 15.83 0.32 -17.99
C TRP A 251 16.03 -0.77 -16.93
N VAL A 252 15.68 -0.49 -15.67
CA VAL A 252 15.72 -1.46 -14.58
C VAL A 252 14.83 -2.67 -14.86
N LYS A 253 13.62 -2.43 -15.37
CA LYS A 253 12.71 -3.51 -15.76
C LYS A 253 13.35 -4.40 -16.83
N GLN A 254 13.97 -3.81 -17.86
CA GLN A 254 14.70 -4.57 -18.88
C GLN A 254 15.86 -5.37 -18.28
N GLN A 255 16.66 -4.76 -17.40
CA GLN A 255 17.75 -5.44 -16.71
C GLN A 255 17.27 -6.63 -15.87
N LEU A 256 16.09 -6.54 -15.25
CA LEU A 256 15.50 -7.67 -14.51
C LEU A 256 15.08 -8.81 -15.45
N VAL A 257 14.53 -8.50 -16.62
CA VAL A 257 14.17 -9.52 -17.64
C VAL A 257 15.43 -10.15 -18.24
N GLU A 258 16.45 -9.37 -18.56
CA GLU A 258 17.74 -9.88 -19.03
C GLU A 258 18.39 -10.79 -17.98
N TYR A 259 18.32 -10.39 -16.71
CA TYR A 259 18.82 -11.20 -15.61
C TYR A 259 18.06 -12.52 -15.46
N GLU A 260 16.73 -12.50 -15.60
CA GLU A 260 15.93 -13.73 -15.65
C GLU A 260 16.36 -14.64 -16.81
N HIS A 261 16.58 -14.07 -18.00
CA HIS A 261 17.07 -14.83 -19.14
C HIS A 261 18.43 -15.48 -18.87
N HIS A 262 19.36 -14.75 -18.25
CA HIS A 262 20.67 -15.28 -17.87
C HIS A 262 20.59 -16.38 -16.81
N LEU A 263 19.63 -16.32 -15.88
CA LEU A 263 19.43 -17.39 -14.91
C LEU A 263 18.90 -18.68 -15.55
N TRP A 264 18.26 -18.60 -16.72
CA TRP A 264 17.72 -19.76 -17.44
C TRP A 264 18.71 -20.37 -18.43
N SER A 265 19.74 -19.62 -18.84
CA SER A 265 20.76 -20.13 -19.78
C SER A 265 21.93 -20.84 -19.10
N LEU A 266 22.03 -20.77 -17.76
CA LEU A 266 23.03 -21.44 -16.93
C LEU A 266 22.66 -22.91 -16.67
#